data_AF-A0A3D5Z628-F1
#
_entry.id   AF-A0A3D5Z628-F1
#
_cell.length_a   1.000
_cell.length_b   1.000
_cell.length_c   1.000
_cell.angle_alpha   90.00
_cell.angle_beta   90.00
_cell.angle_gamma   90.00
#
_symmetry.space_group_name_H-M   'P 1'
#
loop_
_entity.id
_entity.type
_entity.pdbx_description
1 polymer ?
#
loop_
_entity_poly.entity_id
_entity_poly.type
_entity_poly.pdbx_seq_one_letter_code
_entity_poly.pdbx_strand_id
1 'polypeptide(L)'
;MNTKNINLILILIIISLVIFPTLFYVKKEHNANLWKVVNKRVVEAADRCKNESGCKENTVTVGYLIERGYLDTVVNPITKEIISNDSYVDYSSNEFIIVN
;
A
#
# COMPACT_ATOMS: atom_id res chain seq x y z
N MET A 1 42.28 25.09 5.94
CA MET A 1 41.56 23.80 6.02
C MET A 1 42.57 22.70 5.77
N ASN A 2 42.80 21.80 6.72
CA ASN A 2 43.87 20.78 6.59
C ASN A 2 43.48 19.71 5.57
N THR A 3 44.45 19.16 4.85
CA THR A 3 44.26 18.08 3.86
C THR A 3 43.54 16.85 4.45
N LYS A 4 43.79 16.55 5.73
CA LYS A 4 43.05 15.53 6.50
C LYS A 4 41.55 15.80 6.59
N ASN A 5 41.14 17.06 6.74
CA ASN A 5 39.72 17.44 6.83
C ASN A 5 39.04 17.35 5.46
N ILE A 6 39.77 17.66 4.37
CA ILE A 6 39.27 17.56 2.99
C ILE A 6 39.00 16.09 2.62
N ASN A 7 39.94 15.19 2.92
CA ASN A 7 39.76 13.75 2.66
C ASN A 7 38.59 13.15 3.44
N LEU A 8 38.37 13.57 4.69
CA LEU A 8 37.26 13.09 5.51
C LEU A 8 35.89 13.51 4.95
N ILE A 9 35.79 14.76 4.45
CA ILE A 9 34.57 15.25 3.79
C ILE A 9 34.27 14.47 2.50
N LEU A 10 35.30 14.21 1.68
CA LEU A 10 35.17 13.43 0.44
C LEU A 10 34.61 12.02 0.68
N ILE A 11 35.11 11.34 1.72
CA ILE A 11 34.62 10.01 2.11
C ILE A 11 33.13 10.06 2.52
N LEU A 12 32.74 11.07 3.31
CA LEU A 12 31.34 11.26 3.72
C LEU A 12 30.41 11.51 2.53
N ILE A 13 30.85 12.27 1.53
CA ILE A 13 30.07 12.50 0.31
C ILE A 13 29.83 11.20 -0.44
N ILE A 14 30.88 10.38 -0.65
CA ILE A 14 30.77 9.09 -1.34
C ILE A 14 29.81 8.16 -0.59
N ILE A 15 29.91 8.09 0.74
CA ILE A 15 29.01 7.29 1.57
C ILE A 15 27.57 7.79 1.43
N SER A 16 27.34 9.10 1.49
CA SER A 16 25.99 9.68 1.36
C SER A 16 25.34 9.35 0.01
N LEU A 17 26.12 9.35 -1.08
CA LEU A 17 25.64 9.05 -2.43
C LEU A 17 25.12 7.61 -2.56
N VAL A 18 25.58 6.68 -1.72
CA VAL A 18 25.09 5.30 -1.70
C VAL A 18 23.94 5.13 -0.71
N ILE A 19 24.04 5.74 0.47
CA ILE A 19 23.02 5.59 1.53
C ILE A 19 21.68 6.24 1.14
N PHE A 20 21.69 7.44 0.56
CA PHE A 20 20.45 8.12 0.20
C PHE A 20 19.57 7.34 -0.79
N PRO A 21 20.06 6.89 -1.97
CA PRO A 21 19.23 6.16 -2.91
C PRO A 21 18.80 4.80 -2.34
N THR A 22 19.66 4.10 -1.60
CA THR A 22 19.29 2.80 -1.00
C THR A 22 18.14 2.96 -0.02
N LEU A 23 18.19 3.93 0.89
CA LEU A 23 17.08 4.22 1.80
C LEU A 23 15.80 4.60 1.05
N PHE A 24 15.90 5.37 -0.02
CA PHE A 24 14.76 5.76 -0.84
C PHE A 24 14.09 4.54 -1.51
N TYR A 25 14.87 3.68 -2.15
CA TYR A 25 14.36 2.47 -2.81
C TYR A 25 13.73 1.51 -1.80
N VAL A 26 14.41 1.25 -0.67
CA VAL A 26 13.89 0.37 0.38
C VAL A 26 12.56 0.90 0.93
N LYS A 27 12.46 2.21 1.20
CA LYS A 27 11.20 2.79 1.69
C LYS A 27 10.09 2.69 0.64
N LYS A 28 10.40 2.95 -0.63
CA LYS A 28 9.42 2.85 -1.73
C LYS A 28 8.91 1.42 -1.88
N GLU A 29 9.81 0.44 -1.88
CA GLU A 29 9.47 -0.97 -2.03
C GLU A 29 8.69 -1.51 -0.82
N HIS A 30 9.09 -1.12 0.39
CA HIS A 30 8.35 -1.45 1.61
C HIS A 30 6.91 -0.93 1.53
N ASN A 31 6.71 0.34 1.16
CA ASN A 31 5.40 0.94 1.00
C ASN A 31 4.57 0.26 -0.10
N ALA A 32 5.18 -0.12 -1.22
CA ALA A 32 4.50 -0.87 -2.28
C ALA A 32 4.06 -2.26 -1.82
N ASN A 33 4.90 -2.96 -1.04
CA ASN A 33 4.56 -4.26 -0.47
C ASN A 33 3.42 -4.17 0.55
N LEU A 34 3.40 -3.12 1.37
CA LEU A 34 2.29 -2.85 2.28
C LEU A 34 0.98 -2.67 1.52
N TRP A 35 0.97 -1.86 0.46
CA TRP A 35 -0.21 -1.70 -0.39
C TRP A 35 -0.62 -2.98 -1.10
N LYS A 36 0.34 -3.79 -1.54
CA LYS A 36 0.06 -5.09 -2.16
C LYS A 36 -0.67 -6.03 -1.21
N VAL A 37 -0.31 -6.04 0.08
CA VAL A 37 -1.02 -6.83 1.10
C VAL A 37 -2.44 -6.32 1.30
N VAL A 38 -2.62 -5.00 1.41
CA VAL A 38 -3.96 -4.40 1.53
C VAL A 38 -4.82 -4.74 0.31
N ASN A 39 -4.32 -4.52 -0.91
CA ASN A 39 -5.02 -4.87 -2.15
C ASN A 39 -5.44 -6.34 -2.16
N LYS A 40 -4.51 -7.25 -1.88
CA LYS A 40 -4.81 -8.69 -1.82
C LYS A 40 -5.89 -9.01 -0.78
N ARG A 41 -5.84 -8.42 0.41
CA ARG A 41 -6.81 -8.66 1.48
C ARG A 41 -8.22 -8.21 1.07
N VAL A 42 -8.36 -7.01 0.49
CA VAL A 42 -9.66 -6.48 0.07
C VAL A 42 -10.22 -7.28 -1.12
N VAL A 43 -9.38 -7.59 -2.11
CA VAL A 43 -9.75 -8.39 -3.27
C VAL A 43 -10.17 -9.80 -2.85
N GLU A 44 -9.43 -10.45 -1.95
CA GLU A 44 -9.79 -11.78 -1.44
C GLU A 44 -11.14 -11.77 -0.70
N ALA A 45 -11.44 -10.71 0.07
CA ALA A 45 -12.73 -10.55 0.71
C ALA A 45 -13.87 -10.35 -0.32
N ALA A 46 -13.61 -9.60 -1.39
CA ALA A 46 -14.52 -9.44 -2.52
C ALA A 46 -14.78 -10.77 -3.22
N ASP A 47 -13.73 -11.51 -3.57
CA ASP A 47 -13.82 -12.83 -4.20
C ASP A 47 -14.59 -13.83 -3.34
N ARG A 48 -14.37 -13.82 -2.01
CA ARG A 48 -15.18 -14.61 -1.07
C ARG A 48 -16.66 -14.22 -1.14
N CYS A 49 -16.97 -12.94 -1.12
CA CYS A 49 -18.35 -12.47 -1.25
C CYS A 49 -18.99 -12.89 -2.58
N LYS A 50 -18.24 -12.88 -3.68
CA LYS A 50 -18.71 -13.33 -5.00
C LYS A 50 -18.94 -14.84 -5.04
N ASN A 51 -18.01 -15.61 -4.49
CA ASN A 51 -18.11 -17.08 -4.41
C ASN A 51 -19.28 -17.54 -3.53
N GLU A 52 -19.55 -16.83 -2.43
CA GLU A 52 -20.70 -17.08 -1.55
C GLU A 52 -22.03 -16.53 -2.13
N SER A 53 -22.05 -16.07 -3.39
CA SER A 53 -23.20 -15.48 -4.09
C SER A 53 -23.77 -14.21 -3.43
N GLY A 54 -23.04 -13.61 -2.49
CA GLY A 54 -23.39 -12.36 -1.82
C GLY A 54 -23.20 -11.14 -2.72
N CYS A 55 -22.15 -11.15 -3.53
CA CYS A 55 -21.81 -10.07 -4.46
C CYS A 55 -22.13 -10.48 -5.90
N LYS A 56 -23.03 -9.74 -6.56
CA LYS A 56 -23.50 -10.04 -7.94
C LYS A 56 -23.01 -9.03 -8.98
N GLU A 57 -22.56 -7.87 -8.55
CA GLU A 57 -22.11 -6.78 -9.42
C GLU A 57 -20.63 -6.94 -9.80
N ASN A 58 -20.21 -6.24 -10.87
CA ASN A 58 -18.81 -6.21 -11.31
C ASN A 58 -17.91 -5.38 -10.39
N THR A 59 -18.49 -4.60 -9.49
CA THR A 59 -17.79 -3.88 -8.44
C THR A 59 -18.42 -4.18 -7.09
N VAL A 60 -17.63 -4.07 -6.01
CA VAL A 60 -18.14 -4.13 -4.64
C VAL A 60 -17.44 -3.09 -3.78
N THR A 61 -18.21 -2.32 -3.01
CA THR A 61 -17.65 -1.33 -2.10
C THR A 61 -17.10 -1.97 -0.82
N VAL A 62 -16.10 -1.33 -0.23
CA VAL A 62 -15.51 -1.73 1.06
C VAL A 62 -16.57 -1.67 2.16
N GLY A 63 -17.43 -0.67 2.16
CA GLY A 63 -18.55 -0.56 3.10
C GLY A 63 -19.44 -1.80 3.08
N TYR A 64 -19.81 -2.28 1.88
CA TYR A 64 -20.64 -3.48 1.74
C TYR A 64 -19.94 -4.74 2.29
N LEU A 65 -18.64 -4.88 2.03
CA LEU A 65 -17.86 -6.01 2.55
C LEU A 65 -17.75 -5.98 4.09
N ILE A 66 -17.66 -4.80 4.68
CA ILE A 66 -17.61 -4.61 6.14
C ILE A 66 -18.96 -4.95 6.78
N GLU A 67 -20.05 -4.40 6.24
CA GLU A 67 -21.40 -4.62 6.77
C GLU A 67 -21.79 -6.11 6.80
N ARG A 68 -21.29 -6.88 5.84
CA ARG A 68 -21.52 -8.33 5.75
C ARG A 68 -20.48 -9.19 6.43
N GLY A 69 -19.49 -8.59 7.09
CA GLY A 69 -18.46 -9.29 7.86
C GLY A 69 -17.42 -10.03 7.02
N TYR A 70 -17.26 -9.69 5.73
CA TYR A 70 -16.20 -10.25 4.89
C TYR A 70 -14.85 -9.57 5.14
N LEU A 71 -14.88 -8.33 5.61
CA LEU A 71 -13.71 -7.48 5.78
C LEU A 71 -13.86 -6.62 7.04
N ASP A 72 -12.76 -6.38 7.74
CA ASP A 72 -12.73 -5.37 8.81
C ASP A 72 -12.45 -3.98 8.21
N THR A 73 -12.45 -2.94 9.05
CA THR A 73 -12.02 -1.60 8.64
C THR A 73 -10.67 -1.64 7.91
N VAL A 74 -10.65 -1.09 6.70
CA VAL A 74 -9.44 -0.97 5.88
C VAL A 74 -8.77 0.36 6.20
N VAL A 75 -7.47 0.30 6.47
CA VAL A 75 -6.67 1.48 6.80
C VAL A 75 -5.53 1.64 5.81
N ASN A 76 -5.19 2.89 5.52
CA ASN A 76 -4.00 3.21 4.76
C ASN A 76 -2.78 2.68 5.54
N PRO A 77 -1.98 1.78 4.95
CA PRO A 77 -0.91 1.12 5.71
C PRO A 77 0.25 2.07 6.03
N ILE A 78 0.32 3.23 5.35
CA ILE A 78 1.33 4.27 5.51
C ILE A 78 0.84 5.35 6.49
N THR A 79 -0.30 5.99 6.19
CA THR A 79 -0.81 7.13 6.99
C THR A 79 -1.63 6.71 8.21
N LYS A 80 -2.09 5.45 8.25
CA LYS A 80 -2.98 4.89 9.29
C LYS A 80 -4.39 5.49 9.31
N GLU A 81 -4.74 6.29 8.31
CA GLU A 81 -6.10 6.82 8.14
C GLU A 81 -7.04 5.73 7.64
N ILE A 82 -8.31 5.83 8.04
CA ILE A 82 -9.36 4.92 7.58
C ILE A 82 -9.65 5.22 6.11
N ILE A 83 -9.70 4.18 5.29
CA ILE A 83 -10.05 4.32 3.87
C ILE A 83 -11.57 4.45 3.74
N SER A 84 -12.03 5.31 2.83
CA SER A 84 -13.46 5.54 2.59
C SER A 84 -14.19 4.23 2.27
N ASN A 85 -15.39 4.08 2.85
CA ASN A 85 -16.29 2.96 2.58
C ASN A 85 -16.77 2.92 1.11
N ASP A 86 -16.70 4.06 0.41
CA ASP A 86 -17.03 4.17 -1.02
C ASP A 86 -15.91 3.65 -1.93
N SER A 87 -14.72 3.40 -1.38
CA SER A 87 -13.67 2.67 -2.08
C SER A 87 -14.17 1.29 -2.46
N TYR A 88 -13.73 0.75 -3.59
CA TYR A 88 -14.33 -0.45 -4.15
C TYR A 88 -13.31 -1.35 -4.82
N VAL A 89 -13.67 -2.62 -4.96
CA VAL A 89 -12.95 -3.58 -5.79
C VAL A 89 -13.65 -3.68 -7.12
N ASP A 90 -12.89 -3.59 -8.22
CA ASP A 90 -13.38 -3.93 -9.56
C ASP A 90 -12.92 -5.34 -9.92
N TYR A 91 -13.87 -6.26 -10.11
CA TYR A 91 -13.58 -7.65 -10.46
C TYR A 91 -12.99 -7.80 -11.87
N SER A 92 -13.13 -6.80 -12.73
CA SER A 92 -12.62 -6.81 -14.10
C SER A 92 -11.10 -6.62 -14.13
N SER A 93 -10.59 -5.73 -13.28
CA SER A 93 -9.15 -5.45 -13.10
C SER A 93 -8.53 -6.26 -11.96
N ASN A 94 -9.36 -6.79 -11.05
CA ASN A 94 -8.94 -7.42 -9.80
C ASN A 94 -8.12 -6.48 -8.90
N GLU A 95 -8.49 -5.20 -8.90
CA GLU A 95 -7.81 -4.14 -8.17
C GLU A 95 -8.75 -3.44 -7.19
N PHE A 96 -8.17 -3.05 -6.05
CA PHE A 96 -8.80 -2.21 -5.05
C PHE A 96 -8.55 -0.73 -5.39
N ILE A 97 -9.62 0.00 -5.66
CA ILE A 97 -9.62 1.41 -6.04
C ILE A 97 -10.07 2.25 -4.83
N ILE A 98 -9.19 3.14 -4.41
CA ILE A 98 -9.40 4.02 -3.26
C ILE A 98 -10.06 5.31 -3.75
N VAL A 99 -11.19 5.65 -3.16
CA VAL A 99 -11.86 6.94 -3.37
C VAL A 99 -11.52 7.83 -2.19
N ASN A 100 -11.02 9.02 -2.49
CA ASN A 100 -10.71 10.07 -1.50
C ASN A 100 -11.94 10.95 -1.24
#